data_AF-A0A9D4IHU2-F1
#
_entry.id   AF-A0A9D4IHU2-F1
#
_cell.length_a   1.000
_cell.length_b   1.000
_cell.length_c   1.000
_cell.angle_alpha   90.00
_cell.angle_beta   90.00
_cell.angle_gamma   90.00
#
_symmetry.space_group_name_H-M   'P 1'
#
loop_
_entity.id
_entity.type
_entity.pdbx_description
1 polymer ?
#
loop_
_entity_poly.entity_id
_entity_poly.type
_entity_poly.pdbx_seq_one_letter_code
_entity_poly.pdbx_strand_id
1 'polypeptide(L)'
;MVRFTRFKDCELILGRANRQLQHNRSHSVQQDFSDKVRKHRHILGERMVQERRNDNYAVIRYDKLIVNGQVYKYNDITQSIVPIGTRRPTTRQRPARGIPRCHPDNNNDAHHRLDGNNRINHVNDDVSERIPHKMGIRQPETI
;
A
#
# COMPACT_ATOMS: atom_id res chain seq x y z
N MET A 1 -11.70 21.10 -18.70
CA MET A 1 -10.86 20.04 -19.30
C MET A 1 -9.51 20.64 -19.66
N VAL A 2 -8.40 20.07 -19.18
CA VAL A 2 -7.04 20.55 -19.48
C VAL A 2 -6.40 19.62 -20.50
N ARG A 3 -5.78 20.16 -21.55
CA ARG A 3 -5.10 19.38 -22.59
C ARG A 3 -3.60 19.59 -22.50
N PHE A 4 -2.84 18.52 -22.58
CA PHE A 4 -1.38 18.54 -22.57
C PHE A 4 -0.85 18.26 -23.97
N THR A 5 0.24 18.94 -24.35
CA THR A 5 0.94 18.68 -25.62
C THR A 5 1.72 17.37 -25.57
N ARG A 6 2.23 16.98 -24.39
CA ARG A 6 3.01 15.77 -24.18
C ARG A 6 2.33 14.84 -23.18
N PHE A 7 2.26 13.56 -23.54
CA PHE A 7 1.69 12.52 -22.68
C PHE A 7 2.45 12.39 -21.33
N LYS A 8 3.78 12.49 -21.36
CA LYS A 8 4.62 12.38 -20.15
C LYS A 8 4.33 13.48 -19.12
N ASP A 9 4.01 14.69 -19.60
CA ASP A 9 3.71 15.82 -18.72
C ASP A 9 2.37 15.60 -18.02
N CYS A 10 1.39 15.07 -18.75
CA CYS A 10 0.12 14.64 -18.18
C CYS A 10 0.30 13.57 -17.09
N GLU A 11 1.10 12.52 -17.35
CA GLU A 11 1.38 11.48 -16.35
C GLU A 11 2.07 12.03 -15.10
N LEU A 12 3.06 12.91 -15.29
CA LEU A 12 3.80 13.53 -14.20
C LEU A 12 2.89 14.40 -13.32
N ILE A 13 2.07 15.24 -13.96
CA ILE A 13 1.17 16.17 -13.28
C ILE A 13 0.07 15.40 -12.56
N LEU A 14 -0.55 14.40 -13.22
CA LEU A 14 -1.57 13.55 -12.61
C LEU A 14 -1.00 12.80 -11.39
N GLY A 15 0.23 12.29 -11.48
CA GLY A 15 0.91 11.63 -10.37
C GLY A 15 1.28 12.56 -9.20
N ARG A 16 1.53 13.85 -9.46
CA ARG A 16 1.75 14.86 -8.42
C ARG A 16 0.43 15.30 -7.78
N ALA A 17 -0.56 15.65 -8.60
CA ALA A 17 -1.88 16.09 -8.16
C ALA A 17 -2.54 15.04 -7.26
N ASN A 18 -2.51 13.75 -7.65
CA ASN A 18 -3.07 12.69 -6.83
C ASN A 18 -2.41 12.55 -5.46
N ARG A 19 -1.11 12.89 -5.31
CA ARG A 19 -0.45 12.84 -3.99
C ARG A 19 -0.77 14.06 -3.15
N GLN A 20 -0.89 15.24 -3.76
CA GLN A 20 -1.14 16.49 -3.04
C GLN A 20 -2.61 16.67 -2.66
N LEU A 21 -3.52 16.28 -3.55
CA LEU A 21 -4.97 16.45 -3.36
C LEU A 21 -5.60 15.32 -2.53
N GLN A 22 -4.90 14.21 -2.30
CA GLN A 22 -5.41 13.12 -1.45
C GLN A 22 -5.73 13.55 -0.01
N HIS A 23 -5.10 14.61 0.48
CA HIS A 23 -5.36 15.16 1.80
C HIS A 23 -6.64 16.02 1.87
N ASN A 24 -7.15 16.50 0.74
CA ASN A 24 -8.32 17.36 0.68
C ASN A 24 -9.38 16.78 -0.28
N ARG A 25 -10.41 16.14 0.27
CA ARG A 25 -11.43 15.39 -0.49
C ARG A 25 -12.31 16.26 -1.41
N SER A 26 -12.21 17.59 -1.33
CA SER A 26 -13.05 18.51 -2.10
C SER A 26 -12.74 18.50 -3.60
N HIS A 27 -11.51 18.12 -3.99
CA HIS A 27 -11.09 18.14 -5.39
C HIS A 27 -10.36 16.85 -5.78
N SER A 28 -10.67 16.31 -6.95
CA SER A 28 -9.94 15.18 -7.52
C SER A 28 -9.58 15.46 -8.97
N VAL A 29 -8.41 14.97 -9.38
CA VAL A 29 -7.93 15.08 -10.75
C VAL A 29 -7.84 13.68 -11.32
N GLN A 30 -8.58 13.43 -12.40
CA GLN A 30 -8.59 12.16 -13.08
C GLN A 30 -8.30 12.37 -14.56
N GLN A 31 -7.81 11.30 -15.21
CA GLN A 31 -7.62 11.32 -16.65
C GLN A 31 -8.99 11.29 -17.33
N ASP A 32 -9.15 12.16 -18.33
CA ASP A 32 -10.36 12.17 -19.15
C ASP A 32 -10.32 11.01 -20.15
N PHE A 33 -11.23 10.06 -19.97
CA PHE A 33 -11.35 8.86 -20.80
C PHE A 33 -12.63 8.91 -21.62
N SER A 34 -12.55 8.37 -22.85
CA SER A 34 -13.75 8.06 -23.63
C SER A 34 -14.71 7.14 -22.85
N ASP A 35 -16.00 7.20 -23.16
CA ASP A 35 -17.02 6.33 -22.54
C ASP A 35 -16.67 4.85 -22.67
N LYS A 36 -16.13 4.46 -23.83
CA LYS A 36 -15.66 3.10 -24.10
C LYS A 36 -14.60 2.67 -23.09
N VAL A 37 -13.55 3.48 -22.92
CA VAL A 37 -12.47 3.16 -21.97
C VAL A 37 -12.99 3.16 -20.53
N ARG A 38 -13.93 4.05 -20.17
CA ARG A 38 -14.56 4.03 -18.83
C ARG A 38 -15.29 2.71 -18.58
N LYS A 39 -16.08 2.21 -19.54
CA LYS A 39 -16.77 0.90 -19.44
C LYS A 39 -15.77 -0.24 -19.26
N HIS A 40 -14.72 -0.28 -20.08
CA HIS A 40 -13.71 -1.35 -19.99
C HIS A 40 -13.02 -1.33 -18.63
N ARG A 41 -12.65 -0.14 -18.14
CA ARG A 41 -12.01 0.05 -16.84
C ARG A 41 -12.91 -0.38 -15.69
N HIS A 42 -14.22 -0.17 -15.78
CA HIS A 42 -15.17 -0.64 -14.78
C HIS A 42 -15.14 -2.17 -14.68
N ILE A 43 -15.28 -2.87 -15.80
CA ILE A 43 -15.24 -4.34 -15.85
C ILE A 43 -13.89 -4.90 -15.37
N LEU A 44 -12.79 -4.31 -15.83
CA LEU A 44 -11.45 -4.68 -15.36
C LEU A 44 -11.24 -4.36 -13.87
N GLY A 45 -11.93 -3.35 -13.36
CA GLY A 45 -11.95 -2.93 -11.95
C GLY A 45 -12.46 -4.04 -11.05
N GLU A 46 -13.60 -4.63 -11.40
CA GLU A 46 -14.18 -5.76 -10.68
C GLU A 46 -13.21 -6.95 -10.61
N ARG A 47 -12.61 -7.30 -11.75
CA ARG A 47 -11.61 -8.38 -11.80
C ARG A 47 -10.37 -8.05 -10.97
N MET A 48 -9.88 -6.82 -11.03
CA MET A 48 -8.73 -6.37 -10.24
C MET A 48 -8.99 -6.52 -8.73
N VAL A 49 -10.18 -6.16 -8.26
CA VAL A 49 -10.56 -6.30 -6.85
C VAL A 49 -10.57 -7.78 -6.44
N GLN A 50 -11.10 -8.66 -7.28
CA GLN A 50 -11.06 -10.11 -7.05
C GLN A 50 -9.63 -10.64 -6.93
N GLU A 51 -8.74 -10.26 -7.86
CA GLU A 51 -7.34 -10.68 -7.82
C GLU A 51 -6.61 -10.20 -6.57
N ARG A 52 -6.89 -8.96 -6.12
CA ARG A 52 -6.31 -8.44 -4.87
C ARG A 52 -6.81 -9.16 -3.63
N ARG A 53 -8.06 -9.65 -3.63
CA ARG A 53 -8.58 -10.50 -2.54
C ARG A 53 -7.88 -11.85 -2.49
N ASN A 54 -7.33 -12.30 -3.62
CA ASN A 54 -6.54 -13.53 -3.73
C ASN A 54 -5.03 -13.27 -3.53
N ASP A 55 -4.65 -12.16 -2.89
CA ASP A 55 -3.26 -11.72 -2.65
C ASP A 55 -2.39 -11.55 -3.91
N ASN A 56 -3.00 -11.43 -5.10
CA ASN A 56 -2.27 -11.16 -6.34
C ASN A 56 -2.00 -9.66 -6.51
N TYR A 57 -0.82 -9.33 -7.04
CA TYR A 57 -0.53 -7.96 -7.47
C TYR A 57 -1.35 -7.64 -8.72
N ALA A 58 -2.39 -6.82 -8.57
CA ALA A 58 -3.24 -6.39 -9.67
C ALA A 58 -3.33 -4.86 -9.78
N VAL A 59 -3.12 -4.33 -10.99
CA VAL A 59 -3.22 -2.89 -11.29
C VAL A 59 -3.78 -2.64 -12.69
N ILE A 60 -4.65 -1.64 -12.81
CA ILE A 60 -5.15 -1.17 -14.11
C ILE A 60 -4.31 -0.01 -14.62
N ARG A 61 -3.88 -0.08 -15.88
CA ARG A 61 -3.23 1.02 -16.61
C ARG A 61 -3.99 1.28 -17.90
N TYR A 62 -4.48 2.50 -18.08
CA TYR A 62 -5.34 2.87 -19.19
C TYR A 62 -6.53 1.89 -19.32
N ASP A 63 -6.59 1.07 -20.39
CA ASP A 63 -7.62 0.06 -20.67
C ASP A 63 -7.14 -1.39 -20.45
N LYS A 64 -6.03 -1.60 -19.70
CA LYS A 64 -5.41 -2.90 -19.47
C LYS A 64 -5.31 -3.21 -17.98
N LEU A 65 -5.55 -4.47 -17.62
CA LEU A 65 -5.32 -5.02 -16.29
C LEU A 65 -4.01 -5.79 -16.29
N ILE A 66 -3.17 -5.59 -15.27
CA ILE A 66 -1.91 -6.30 -15.09
C ILE A 66 -2.03 -7.09 -13.79
N VAL A 67 -1.95 -8.42 -13.85
CA VAL A 67 -1.99 -9.35 -12.70
C VAL A 67 -0.71 -10.16 -12.71
N ASN A 68 0.12 -10.05 -11.66
CA ASN A 68 1.39 -10.79 -11.54
C ASN A 68 2.28 -10.74 -12.81
N GLY A 69 2.26 -9.62 -13.53
CA GLY A 69 2.99 -9.44 -14.78
C GLY A 69 2.26 -9.91 -16.04
N GLN A 70 1.18 -10.69 -15.96
CA GLN A 70 0.32 -10.99 -17.10
C GLN A 70 -0.60 -9.79 -17.40
N VAL A 71 -0.71 -9.42 -18.67
CA VAL A 71 -1.52 -8.30 -19.14
C VAL A 71 -2.80 -8.84 -19.77
N TYR A 72 -3.91 -8.25 -19.37
CA TYR A 72 -5.26 -8.56 -19.82
C TYR A 72 -5.93 -7.32 -20.39
N LYS A 73 -6.84 -7.54 -21.35
CA LYS A 73 -7.68 -6.50 -21.95
C LYS A 73 -9.11 -7.01 -22.06
N TYR A 74 -10.08 -6.11 -21.92
CA TYR A 74 -11.46 -6.43 -22.24
C TYR A 74 -11.66 -6.46 -23.75
N ASN A 75 -12.20 -7.56 -24.27
CA ASN A 75 -12.55 -7.74 -25.67
C ASN A 75 -14.05 -7.56 -25.86
N ASP A 76 -14.44 -6.54 -26.64
CA ASP A 76 -15.84 -6.19 -26.90
C ASP A 76 -16.57 -7.25 -27.72
N ILE A 77 -15.85 -7.99 -28.56
CA ILE A 77 -16.43 -9.00 -29.47
C ILE A 77 -16.82 -10.23 -28.67
N THR A 78 -15.92 -10.72 -27.82
CA THR A 78 -16.14 -11.91 -26.99
C THR A 78 -16.74 -11.58 -25.62
N GLN A 79 -16.93 -10.29 -25.33
CA GLN A 79 -17.40 -9.73 -24.06
C GLN A 79 -16.64 -10.27 -22.84
N SER A 80 -15.35 -10.56 -22.99
CA SER A 80 -14.54 -11.25 -21.99
C SER A 80 -13.18 -10.61 -21.78
N ILE A 81 -12.60 -10.85 -20.60
CA ILE A 81 -11.24 -10.41 -20.28
C ILE A 81 -10.27 -11.44 -20.83
N VAL A 82 -9.44 -11.04 -21.79
CA VAL A 82 -8.50 -11.93 -22.48
C VAL A 82 -7.04 -11.56 -22.17
N PRO A 83 -6.15 -12.55 -22.01
CA PRO A 83 -4.72 -12.29 -21.91
C PRO A 83 -4.17 -11.78 -23.25
N ILE A 84 -3.35 -10.72 -23.21
CA ILE A 84 -2.75 -10.11 -24.42
C ILE A 84 -1.22 -10.10 -24.41
N GLY A 85 -0.59 -10.62 -23.35
CA GLY A 85 0.86 -10.77 -23.26
C GLY A 85 1.39 -10.58 -21.85
N THR A 86 2.70 -10.74 -21.66
CA THR A 86 3.37 -10.53 -20.38
C THR A 86 4.10 -9.20 -20.37
N ARG A 87 3.99 -8.48 -19.25
CA ARG A 87 4.83 -7.34 -18.92
C ARG A 87 6.02 -7.87 -18.13
N ARG A 88 7.20 -7.84 -18.74
CA ARG A 88 8.44 -8.15 -18.01
C ARG A 88 8.51 -7.26 -16.77
N PRO A 89 8.79 -7.80 -15.57
CA PRO A 89 9.09 -6.97 -14.43
C PRO A 89 10.24 -6.06 -14.84
N THR A 90 10.02 -4.75 -14.76
CA THR A 90 11.12 -3.80 -14.87
C THR A 90 11.85 -3.93 -13.55
N THR A 91 12.83 -4.84 -13.50
CA THR A 91 13.75 -5.04 -12.38
C THR A 91 14.61 -3.80 -12.25
N ARG A 92 14.02 -2.68 -11.83
CA ARG A 92 14.74 -1.68 -11.06
C ARG A 92 14.80 -2.25 -9.65
N GLN A 93 15.67 -3.25 -9.47
CA GLN A 93 16.28 -3.46 -8.16
C GLN A 93 16.88 -2.10 -7.80
N ARG A 94 16.18 -1.34 -6.95
CA ARG A 94 16.89 -0.39 -6.10
C ARG A 94 17.89 -1.27 -5.35
N PRO A 95 19.20 -1.11 -5.52
CA PRO A 95 20.12 -1.78 -4.62
C PRO A 95 19.68 -1.38 -3.22
N ALA A 96 19.40 -2.37 -2.38
CA ALA A 96 19.19 -2.14 -0.97
C ALA A 96 20.43 -1.36 -0.51
N ARG A 97 20.27 -0.06 -0.24
CA ARG A 97 21.27 0.68 0.53
C ARG A 97 21.22 0.02 1.89
N GLY A 98 22.09 -0.97 2.08
CA GLY A 98 22.38 -1.52 3.40
C GLY A 98 22.70 -0.33 4.28
N ILE A 99 21.83 -0.08 5.26
CA ILE A 99 22.19 0.75 6.39
C ILE A 99 23.24 -0.09 7.12
N PRO A 100 24.50 0.33 7.22
CA PRO A 100 25.43 -0.35 8.12
C PRO A 100 24.89 -0.07 9.52
N ARG A 101 24.43 -1.12 10.20
CA ARG A 101 24.27 -1.09 11.66
C ARG A 101 25.69 -1.04 12.23
N CYS A 102 26.21 0.16 12.46
CA CYS A 102 27.39 0.34 13.29
C CYS A 102 26.93 0.37 14.75
N HIS A 103 27.05 -0.78 15.42
CA HIS A 103 27.41 -0.81 16.83
C HIS A 103 28.82 -1.40 16.91
N PRO A 104 29.72 -0.73 17.63
CA PRO A 104 30.31 -1.41 18.76
C PRO A 104 30.37 -0.53 20.03
N ASP A 105 29.99 -1.17 21.13
CA ASP A 105 30.48 -1.10 22.51
C ASP A 105 31.34 0.08 22.99
N ASN A 106 30.78 0.78 24.00
CA ASN A 106 31.34 1.15 25.31
C ASN A 106 32.86 1.40 25.47
N ASN A 107 33.25 2.63 25.85
CA ASN A 107 33.67 2.96 27.23
C ASN A 107 34.23 4.41 27.35
N ASN A 108 33.65 5.13 28.31
CA ASN A 108 34.23 6.14 29.21
C ASN A 108 35.39 7.05 28.74
N ASP A 109 35.09 8.33 28.54
CA ASP A 109 35.93 9.42 29.01
C ASP A 109 35.03 10.52 29.62
N ALA A 110 35.11 10.63 30.93
CA ALA A 110 34.44 11.64 31.73
C ALA A 110 35.31 12.91 31.79
N HIS A 111 34.76 14.09 31.47
CA HIS A 111 35.13 15.34 32.12
C HIS A 111 33.98 16.37 32.07
N HIS A 112 33.32 16.48 33.22
CA HIS A 112 32.75 17.68 33.84
C HIS A 112 32.17 18.81 32.97
N ARG A 113 30.85 19.01 33.08
CA ARG A 113 30.29 20.27 33.58
C ARG A 113 28.94 20.04 34.25
N LEU A 114 28.91 20.34 35.54
CA LEU A 114 27.73 20.38 36.41
C LEU A 114 26.98 21.69 36.20
N ASP A 115 25.65 21.60 36.18
CA ASP A 115 24.64 22.49 36.77
C ASP A 115 23.27 21.86 36.38
N GLY A 116 22.66 21.00 37.20
CA GLY A 116 21.83 21.35 38.38
C GLY A 116 20.42 21.79 37.92
N ASN A 117 19.27 21.18 38.26
CA ASN A 117 18.92 20.23 39.31
C ASN A 117 17.66 19.41 38.97
N ASN A 118 17.81 18.14 39.30
CA ASN A 118 16.89 17.07 39.68
C ASN A 118 15.52 17.45 40.30
N ARG A 119 14.44 16.75 39.90
CA ARG A 119 13.41 16.25 40.84
C ARG A 119 12.70 15.01 40.29
N ILE A 120 13.20 13.86 40.70
CA ILE A 120 12.57 12.53 40.65
C ILE A 120 11.48 12.49 41.72
N ASN A 121 10.33 11.87 41.42
CA ASN A 121 9.58 11.08 42.39
C ASN A 121 9.00 9.85 41.69
N HIS A 122 9.59 8.72 42.02
CA HIS A 122 9.14 7.37 41.75
C HIS A 122 8.44 6.89 43.03
N VAL A 123 7.21 6.39 42.91
CA VAL A 123 6.57 5.60 43.97
C VAL A 123 6.10 4.31 43.28
N ASN A 124 6.76 3.21 43.65
CA ASN A 124 6.25 1.86 43.43
C ASN A 124 5.22 1.59 44.51
N ASP A 125 4.07 1.03 44.15
CA ASP A 125 3.35 0.14 45.05
C ASP A 125 2.74 -1.01 44.26
N ASP A 126 2.98 -2.16 44.86
CA ASP A 126 2.80 -3.54 44.47
C ASP A 126 1.35 -3.95 44.73
N VAL A 127 0.59 -4.40 43.72
CA VAL A 127 -0.56 -5.30 43.96
C VAL A 127 -0.64 -6.34 42.84
N SER A 128 -0.29 -7.53 43.27
CA SER A 128 -0.39 -8.86 42.67
C SER A 128 -1.80 -9.26 42.21
N GLU A 129 -1.83 -10.32 41.38
CA GLU A 129 -2.95 -11.24 41.14
C GLU A 129 -4.13 -10.72 40.28
N ARG A 130 -4.68 -11.41 39.26
CA ARG A 130 -4.71 -12.83 38.89
C ARG A 130 -5.18 -12.95 37.43
N ILE A 131 -4.54 -13.86 36.69
CA ILE A 131 -5.08 -14.50 35.50
C ILE A 131 -6.19 -15.48 35.93
N PRO A 132 -7.21 -15.75 35.09
CA PRO A 132 -7.66 -17.12 34.97
C PRO A 132 -7.56 -17.65 33.54
N HIS A 133 -7.00 -18.86 33.48
CA HIS A 133 -6.89 -19.73 32.33
C HIS A 133 -8.25 -20.33 31.92
N LYS A 134 -8.26 -20.84 30.68
CA LYS A 134 -9.23 -21.72 30.01
C LYS A 134 -9.96 -22.75 30.88
N MET A 135 -11.13 -23.18 30.38
CA MET A 135 -11.72 -24.55 30.26
C MET A 135 -13.27 -24.38 30.33
N GLY A 136 -14.16 -25.04 29.59
CA GLY A 136 -14.15 -26.05 28.55
C GLY A 136 -15.61 -26.31 28.10
N ILE A 137 -15.77 -26.78 26.87
CA ILE A 137 -16.79 -27.71 26.32
C ILE A 137 -18.18 -27.75 26.97
N ARG A 138 -19.23 -27.52 26.14
CA ARG A 138 -20.38 -28.44 25.96
C ARG A 138 -21.29 -28.00 24.81
N GLN A 139 -21.48 -28.90 23.85
CA GLN A 139 -22.59 -28.86 22.89
C GLN A 139 -23.90 -29.21 23.61
N PRO A 140 -25.06 -28.87 23.03
CA PRO A 140 -26.26 -29.67 23.22
C PRO A 140 -26.61 -30.44 21.94
N GLU A 141 -26.58 -31.77 22.05
CA GLU A 141 -27.31 -32.68 21.17
C GLU A 141 -28.80 -32.74 21.60
N THR A 142 -29.66 -32.56 20.59
CA THR A 142 -30.89 -33.32 20.27
C THR A 142 -32.03 -33.45 21.29
N ILE A 143 -33.24 -33.04 20.87
CA ILE A 143 -34.38 -33.94 20.57
C ILE A 143 -35.04 -33.42 19.29
#